data_AF-A0A522R5M3-F1
#
_entry.id   AF-A0A522R5M3-F1
#
_cell.length_a   1.000
_cell.length_b   1.000
_cell.length_c   1.000
_cell.angle_alpha   90.00
_cell.angle_beta   90.00
_cell.angle_gamma   90.00
#
_symmetry.space_group_name_H-M   'P 1'
#
loop_
_entity.id
_entity.type
_entity.pdbx_description
1 polymer ?
#
loop_
_entity_poly.entity_id
_entity_poly.type
_entity_poly.pdbx_seq_one_letter_code
_entity_poly.pdbx_strand_id
1 'polypeptide(L)'
;MIATLLVAVCCQMLFAQGVKMPAPSPHQVITQDFGLSQITIDYSRPGMKGRTVFGGLVPYNQEWRTGANAVTTIDFGQDVELDG
;
A
#
# COMPACT_ATOMS: atom_id res chain seq x y z
N MET A 1 17.35 -16.07 -42.19
CA MET A 1 16.18 -16.89 -41.79
C MET A 1 16.14 -17.07 -40.28
N ILE A 2 17.09 -17.79 -39.65
CA ILE A 2 17.13 -17.98 -38.18
C ILE A 2 17.48 -16.68 -37.43
N ALA A 3 18.49 -15.94 -37.89
CA ALA A 3 18.89 -14.68 -37.25
C ALA A 3 17.79 -13.59 -37.29
N THR A 4 17.04 -13.53 -38.39
CA THR A 4 15.89 -12.62 -38.54
C THR A 4 14.71 -13.00 -37.65
N LEU A 5 14.51 -14.30 -37.41
CA LEU A 5 13.48 -14.78 -36.48
C LEU A 5 13.84 -14.47 -35.02
N LEU A 6 15.13 -14.58 -34.66
CA LEU A 6 15.63 -14.32 -33.31
C LEU A 6 15.50 -12.84 -32.92
N VAL A 7 15.79 -11.92 -33.84
CA VAL A 7 15.66 -10.47 -33.64
C VAL A 7 14.19 -10.06 -33.48
N ALA A 8 13.27 -10.68 -34.22
CA ALA A 8 11.84 -10.40 -34.12
C ALA A 8 11.26 -10.78 -32.74
N VAL A 9 11.63 -11.95 -32.20
CA VAL A 9 11.18 -12.42 -30.87
C VAL A 9 11.74 -11.54 -29.74
N CYS A 10 12.98 -11.06 -29.87
CA CYS A 10 13.57 -10.13 -28.92
C CYS A 10 12.80 -8.80 -28.84
N CYS A 11 12.35 -8.28 -29.99
CA CYS A 11 11.62 -7.01 -30.06
C CYS A 11 10.23 -7.09 -29.38
N GLN A 12 9.57 -8.26 -29.38
CA GLN A 12 8.29 -8.46 -28.71
C GLN A 12 8.39 -8.44 -27.18
N MET A 13 9.57 -8.72 -26.61
CA MET A 13 9.79 -8.65 -25.16
C MET A 13 9.99 -7.23 -24.64
N LEU A 14 10.31 -6.25 -25.51
CA LEU A 14 10.50 -4.84 -25.12
C LEU A 14 9.18 -4.14 -24.78
N PHE A 15 8.06 -4.56 -25.39
CA PHE A 15 6.75 -3.95 -25.17
C PHE A 15 5.96 -4.56 -24.00
N ALA A 16 6.53 -5.57 -23.31
CA ALA A 16 5.88 -6.26 -22.19
C ALA A 16 6.17 -5.62 -20.81
N GLN A 17 6.92 -4.51 -20.76
CA GLN A 17 7.22 -3.83 -19.51
C GLN A 17 6.00 -3.01 -19.07
N GLY A 18 5.10 -3.65 -18.32
CA GLY A 18 3.97 -2.98 -17.68
C GLY A 18 4.46 -1.84 -16.79
N VAL A 19 3.96 -0.63 -17.03
CA VAL A 19 4.33 0.56 -16.24
C VAL A 19 3.83 0.38 -14.81
N LYS A 20 4.75 0.39 -13.83
CA LYS A 20 4.39 0.34 -12.42
C LYS A 20 3.75 1.68 -12.02
N MET A 21 2.43 1.68 -11.90
CA MET A 21 1.68 2.85 -11.45
C MET A 21 1.84 3.05 -9.95
N PRO A 22 2.06 4.29 -9.47
CA PRO A 22 2.12 4.57 -8.05
C PRO A 22 0.74 4.38 -7.41
N ALA A 23 0.73 3.98 -6.13
CA ALA A 23 -0.51 3.82 -5.39
C ALA A 23 -1.30 5.16 -5.32
N PRO A 24 -2.63 5.14 -5.47
CA PRO A 24 -3.44 6.35 -5.40
C PRO A 24 -3.35 7.05 -4.05
N SER A 25 -3.32 6.31 -2.94
CA SER A 25 -3.16 6.90 -1.63
C SER A 25 -1.70 6.83 -1.15
N PRO A 26 -1.17 7.86 -0.48
CA PRO A 26 0.17 7.81 0.08
C PRO A 26 0.26 6.76 1.21
N HIS A 27 1.40 6.12 1.28
CA HIS A 27 1.81 5.22 2.37
C HIS A 27 2.52 6.04 3.44
N GLN A 28 2.26 5.73 4.72
CA GLN A 28 2.88 6.39 5.84
C GLN A 28 3.19 5.39 6.95
N VAL A 29 4.42 5.50 7.47
CA VAL A 29 4.87 4.78 8.66
C VAL A 29 5.15 5.82 9.73
N ILE A 30 4.57 5.62 10.91
CA ILE A 30 4.85 6.43 12.10
C ILE A 30 5.47 5.50 13.13
N THR A 31 6.61 5.90 13.64
CA THR A 31 7.34 5.15 14.64
C THR A 31 7.54 6.04 15.85
N GLN A 32 7.15 5.55 17.03
CA GLN A 32 7.22 6.29 18.27
C GLN A 32 7.87 5.44 19.36
N ASP A 33 8.90 6.02 20.00
CA ASP A 33 9.58 5.41 21.12
C ASP A 33 8.77 5.61 22.41
N PHE A 34 8.71 4.57 23.24
CA PHE A 34 8.11 4.62 24.57
C PHE A 34 8.91 3.74 25.55
N GLY A 35 9.41 4.35 26.63
CA GLY A 35 10.27 3.66 27.58
C GLY A 35 11.53 3.09 26.89
N LEU A 36 11.62 1.76 26.84
CA LEU A 36 12.71 1.01 26.20
C LEU A 36 12.28 0.30 24.91
N SER A 37 11.06 0.54 24.43
CA SER A 37 10.48 -0.11 23.25
C SER A 37 9.91 0.92 22.28
N GLN A 38 9.28 0.44 21.22
CA GLN A 38 8.81 1.23 20.11
C GLN A 38 7.45 0.73 19.62
N ILE A 39 6.60 1.65 19.18
CA ILE A 39 5.35 1.38 18.48
C ILE A 39 5.51 1.84 17.05
N THR A 40 5.19 0.97 16.09
CA THR A 40 5.16 1.31 14.67
C THR A 40 3.75 1.17 14.13
N ILE A 41 3.28 2.21 13.44
CA ILE A 41 1.98 2.25 12.77
C ILE A 41 2.26 2.38 11.28
N ASP A 42 1.95 1.34 10.51
CA ASP A 42 1.99 1.35 9.05
C ASP A 42 0.56 1.49 8.52
N TYR A 43 0.28 2.54 7.73
CA TYR A 43 -1.04 2.77 7.17
C TYR A 43 -1.02 3.47 5.82
N SER A 44 -2.12 3.30 5.08
CA SER A 44 -2.38 4.01 3.82
C SER A 44 -3.37 5.16 4.05
N ARG A 45 -2.89 6.41 4.05
CA ARG A 45 -3.73 7.60 4.30
C ARG A 45 -4.70 7.86 3.14
N PRO A 46 -6.03 7.93 3.37
CA PRO A 46 -7.00 8.20 2.32
C PRO A 46 -6.77 9.56 1.64
N GLY A 47 -6.20 9.55 0.44
CA GLY A 47 -6.05 10.75 -0.38
C GLY A 47 -7.30 10.98 -1.22
N MET A 48 -7.84 12.21 -1.21
CA MET A 48 -9.01 12.57 -1.99
C MET A 48 -8.76 12.28 -3.48
N LYS A 49 -7.76 12.89 -4.12
CA LYS A 49 -7.44 12.67 -5.57
C LYS A 49 -8.70 12.61 -6.47
N GLY A 50 -9.70 13.45 -6.19
CA GLY A 50 -11.00 13.44 -6.90
C GLY A 50 -12.00 12.35 -6.47
N ARG A 51 -11.64 11.49 -5.51
CA ARG A 51 -12.48 10.46 -4.89
C ARG A 51 -13.13 10.99 -3.62
N THR A 52 -14.34 10.53 -3.33
CA THR A 52 -15.01 10.78 -2.05
C THR A 52 -14.32 9.97 -0.95
N VAL A 53 -13.80 10.66 0.06
CA VAL A 53 -13.10 10.00 1.19
C VAL A 53 -14.13 9.34 2.10
N PHE A 54 -15.04 10.10 2.70
CA PHE A 54 -16.08 9.55 3.57
C PHE A 54 -17.33 9.16 2.79
N GLY A 55 -17.91 8.00 3.09
CA GLY A 55 -18.93 7.37 2.26
C GLY A 55 -18.40 6.78 0.96
N GLY A 56 -17.08 6.81 0.74
CA GLY A 56 -16.39 6.20 -0.39
C GLY A 56 -15.24 5.32 0.09
N LEU A 57 -14.03 5.88 0.18
CA LEU A 57 -12.86 5.17 0.71
C LEU A 57 -13.03 4.70 2.17
N VAL A 58 -13.75 5.49 2.96
CA VAL A 58 -14.18 5.23 4.34
C VAL A 58 -15.69 5.02 4.27
N PRO A 59 -16.17 3.78 4.07
CA PRO A 59 -17.59 3.51 3.90
C PRO A 59 -18.34 3.67 5.23
N TYR A 60 -19.61 4.04 5.14
CA TYR A 60 -20.50 4.08 6.30
C TYR A 60 -21.28 2.78 6.41
N ASN A 61 -21.49 2.31 7.65
CA ASN A 61 -22.33 1.15 7.95
C ASN A 61 -21.92 -0.15 7.22
N GLN A 62 -20.63 -0.26 6.85
CA GLN A 62 -20.07 -1.44 6.21
C GLN A 62 -18.77 -1.81 6.90
N GLU A 63 -18.45 -3.11 6.87
CA GLU A 63 -17.14 -3.59 7.29
C GLU A 63 -16.06 -2.96 6.42
N TRP A 64 -15.08 -2.33 7.08
CA TRP A 64 -14.05 -1.58 6.42
C TRP A 64 -12.67 -2.13 6.77
N ARG A 65 -11.93 -2.57 5.74
CA ARG A 65 -10.51 -2.85 5.87
C ARG A 65 -9.80 -1.50 6.07
N THR A 66 -9.38 -1.20 7.29
CA THR A 66 -8.85 0.11 7.69
C THR A 66 -7.64 0.51 6.83
N GLY A 67 -7.82 1.45 5.91
CA GLY A 67 -6.74 1.94 5.05
C GLY A 67 -7.11 2.02 3.57
N ALA A 68 -6.47 2.94 2.85
CA ALA A 68 -6.87 3.26 1.48
C ALA A 68 -6.27 2.38 0.39
N ASN A 69 -5.10 1.76 0.62
CA ASN A 69 -4.52 0.76 -0.29
C ASN A 69 -4.27 -0.55 0.45
N ALA A 70 -3.38 -0.52 1.46
CA ALA A 70 -3.13 -1.60 2.40
C ALA A 70 -3.90 -1.37 3.71
N VAL A 71 -4.08 -2.44 4.48
CA VAL A 71 -4.66 -2.36 5.83
C VAL A 71 -3.68 -1.71 6.80
N THR A 72 -4.21 -1.11 7.87
CA THR A 72 -3.42 -0.50 8.93
C THR A 72 -2.87 -1.58 9.84
N THR A 73 -1.57 -1.57 10.09
CA THR A 73 -0.88 -2.50 11.00
C THR A 73 -0.27 -1.70 12.14
N ILE A 74 -0.38 -2.25 13.36
CA ILE A 74 0.24 -1.70 14.56
C ILE A 74 1.16 -2.78 15.12
N ASP A 75 2.45 -2.46 15.18
CA ASP A 75 3.49 -3.33 15.70
C ASP A 75 4.01 -2.78 17.02
N PHE A 76 4.05 -3.64 18.04
CA PHE A 76 4.58 -3.32 19.37
C PHE A 76 5.89 -4.07 19.57
N GLY A 77 6.95 -3.37 19.99
CA GLY A 77 8.24 -3.99 20.29
C GLY A 77 8.29 -4.73 21.64
N GLN A 78 7.17 -4.85 22.35
CA GLN A 78 7.02 -5.60 23.59
C GLN A 78 5.56 -6.01 23.76
N ASP A 79 5.29 -6.93 24.69
CA ASP A 79 3.92 -7.32 25.04
C ASP A 79 3.15 -6.10 25.58
N VAL A 80 1.92 -5.93 25.10
CA VAL A 80 1.03 -4.83 25.49
C VAL A 80 -0.36 -5.36 25.80
N GLU A 81 -1.03 -4.66 26.71
CA GLU A 81 -2.42 -4.90 27.09
C GLU A 81 -3.27 -3.80 26.46
N LEU A 82 -4.39 -4.19 25.82
CA LEU A 82 -5.32 -3.28 25.17
C LEU A 82 -6.65 -3.36 25.92
N ASP A 83 -7.13 -2.22 26.41
CA ASP A 83 -8.36 -2.09 27.20
C ASP A 83 -8.31 -2.65 28.65
N GLY A 84 -7.14 -3.09 29.11
CA GLY A 84 -6.95 -3.70 30.44
C GLY A 84 -7.31 -5.18 30.40
#